data_AF-A0ABD5SDW0-F1
#
_entry.id   AF-A0ABD5SDW0-F1
#
_cell.length_a   1.000
_cell.length_b   1.000
_cell.length_c   1.000
_cell.angle_alpha   90.00
_cell.angle_beta   90.00
_cell.angle_gamma   90.00
#
_symmetry.space_group_name_H-M   'P 1'
#
loop_
_entity.id
_entity.type
_entity.pdbx_description
1 polymer ?
#
loop_
_entity_poly.entity_id
_entity_poly.type
_entity_poly.pdbx_seq_one_letter_code
_entity_poly.pdbx_strand_id
1 'polypeptide(L)'
;MSTTVTKTLQATFAPPTAHKQSKLNDLLDTYRDGLQEAFDAGASTMSAVSDIVTPYDLPYQAKAALCNYVPKLRKTYNAKELDDGHPIRLTNQAAKFDHSDERDY
;
A
#
# COMPACT_ATOMS: atom_id res chain seq x y z
N MET A 1 -3.44 -17.50 -46.92
CA MET A 1 -2.80 -17.95 -45.66
C MET A 1 -1.99 -16.79 -45.12
N SER A 2 -2.49 -16.11 -44.09
CA SER A 2 -1.85 -14.90 -43.53
C SER A 2 -0.78 -15.33 -42.53
N THR A 3 0.46 -14.96 -42.74
CA THR A 3 1.59 -15.25 -41.84
C THR A 3 1.50 -14.39 -40.59
N THR A 4 1.18 -14.99 -39.45
CA THR A 4 1.22 -14.32 -38.14
C THR A 4 2.66 -14.13 -37.70
N VAL A 5 3.09 -12.89 -37.49
CA VAL A 5 4.43 -12.53 -37.03
C VAL A 5 4.37 -12.20 -35.54
N THR A 6 4.98 -13.02 -34.69
CA THR A 6 5.12 -12.75 -33.25
C THR A 6 6.29 -11.80 -33.03
N LYS A 7 6.01 -10.58 -32.57
CA LYS A 7 7.03 -9.61 -32.13
C LYS A 7 7.01 -9.51 -30.61
N THR A 8 8.12 -9.85 -29.97
CA THR A 8 8.29 -9.70 -28.53
C THR A 8 8.68 -8.27 -28.21
N LEU A 9 7.86 -7.56 -27.43
CA LEU A 9 8.16 -6.22 -26.94
C LEU A 9 8.67 -6.35 -25.51
N GLN A 10 9.94 -6.03 -25.27
CA GLN A 10 10.49 -5.90 -23.91
C GLN A 10 10.30 -4.47 -23.43
N ALA A 11 9.51 -4.31 -22.37
CA ALA A 11 9.45 -3.09 -21.59
C ALA A 11 10.37 -3.24 -20.38
N THR A 12 11.33 -2.33 -20.22
CA THR A 12 12.20 -2.27 -19.05
C THR A 12 11.79 -1.07 -18.20
N PHE A 13 11.65 -1.29 -16.89
CA PHE A 13 11.37 -0.18 -15.98
C PHE A 13 12.59 0.76 -15.93
N ALA A 14 12.36 2.04 -16.25
CA ALA A 14 13.38 3.05 -16.05
C ALA A 14 13.63 3.20 -14.54
N PRO A 15 14.90 3.34 -14.09
CA PRO A 15 15.18 3.63 -12.69
C PRO A 15 14.47 4.95 -12.31
N PRO A 16 13.90 5.02 -11.10
CA PRO A 16 13.32 6.27 -10.62
C PRO A 16 14.38 7.36 -10.67
N THR A 17 14.00 8.55 -11.13
CA THR A 17 14.88 9.72 -10.98
C THR A 17 15.20 9.91 -9.49
N ALA A 18 16.39 10.43 -9.15
CA ALA A 18 16.83 10.55 -7.76
C ALA A 18 15.76 11.19 -6.84
N HIS A 19 15.03 12.18 -7.34
CA HIS A 19 13.91 12.81 -6.64
C HIS A 19 12.73 11.86 -6.38
N LYS A 20 12.38 10.98 -7.33
CA LYS A 20 11.33 9.96 -7.13
C LYS A 20 11.75 8.91 -6.11
N GLN A 21 13.04 8.54 -6.09
CA GLN A 21 13.55 7.60 -5.12
C GLN A 21 13.57 8.19 -3.70
N SER A 22 14.01 9.44 -3.54
CA SER A 22 13.94 10.15 -2.25
C SER A 22 12.51 10.19 -1.74
N LYS A 23 11.56 10.65 -2.56
CA LYS A 23 10.15 10.73 -2.17
C LYS A 23 9.54 9.37 -1.83
N LEU A 24 9.98 8.29 -2.48
CA LEU A 24 9.53 6.95 -2.15
C LEU A 24 10.07 6.50 -0.79
N ASN A 25 11.33 6.78 -0.49
CA ASN A 25 11.93 6.48 0.81
C ASN A 25 11.27 7.31 1.92
N ASP A 26 11.04 8.61 1.70
CA ASP A 26 10.36 9.47 2.67
C ASP A 26 8.97 8.93 3.03
N LEU A 27 8.23 8.47 2.01
CA LEU A 27 6.92 7.84 2.17
C LEU A 27 7.01 6.47 2.88
N LEU A 28 8.10 5.73 2.67
CA LEU A 28 8.38 4.45 3.33
C LEU A 28 8.64 4.66 4.82
N ASP A 29 9.51 5.61 5.15
CA ASP A 29 9.87 5.94 6.52
C ASP A 29 8.65 6.45 7.29
N THR A 30 7.91 7.40 6.72
CA THR A 30 6.64 7.90 7.29
C THR A 30 5.62 6.78 7.51
N TYR A 31 5.55 5.80 6.61
CA TYR A 31 4.64 4.66 6.74
C TYR A 31 5.05 3.74 7.90
N ARG A 32 6.35 3.49 8.06
CA ARG A 32 6.89 2.67 9.14
C ARG A 32 6.71 3.33 10.49
N ASP A 33 6.94 4.64 10.59
CA ASP A 33 6.71 5.39 11.81
C ASP A 33 5.25 5.28 12.27
N GLY A 34 4.29 5.51 11.36
CA GLY A 34 2.87 5.37 11.68
C GLY A 34 2.44 3.93 12.00
N LEU A 35 3.07 2.93 11.38
CA LEU A 35 2.84 1.51 11.68
C LEU A 35 3.33 1.15 13.08
N GLN A 36 4.54 1.58 13.42
CA GLN A 36 5.19 1.34 14.69
C GLN A 36 4.42 2.02 15.83
N GLU A 37 4.08 3.30 15.66
CA GLU A 37 3.31 4.06 16.66
C GLU A 37 1.94 3.43 16.91
N ALA A 38 1.21 3.04 15.85
CA ALA A 38 -0.08 2.39 16.00
C ALA A 38 0.01 1.03 16.71
N PHE A 39 1.10 0.30 16.49
CA PHE A 39 1.35 -0.98 17.15
C PHE A 39 1.74 -0.81 18.62
N ASP A 40 2.64 0.13 18.91
CA ASP A 40 3.13 0.43 20.26
C ASP A 40 2.02 1.03 21.14
N ALA A 41 1.16 1.88 20.56
CA ALA A 41 -0.07 2.36 21.21
C ALA A 41 -1.09 1.24 21.50
N GLY A 42 -0.88 0.04 20.97
CA GLY A 42 -1.75 -1.11 21.20
C GLY A 42 -3.12 -0.97 20.54
N ALA A 43 -3.23 -0.20 19.45
CA ALA A 43 -4.48 0.06 18.76
C ALA A 43 -5.08 -1.26 18.22
N SER A 44 -6.19 -1.70 18.82
CA SER A 44 -6.83 -2.99 18.50
C SER A 44 -8.07 -2.86 17.62
N THR A 45 -8.44 -1.63 17.24
CA THR A 45 -9.59 -1.30 16.39
C THR A 45 -9.16 -0.41 15.24
N MET A 46 -9.91 -0.46 14.14
CA MET A 46 -9.63 0.38 12.97
C MET A 46 -9.67 1.88 13.30
N SER A 47 -10.58 2.30 14.18
CA SER A 47 -10.71 3.70 14.60
C SER A 47 -9.48 4.16 15.38
N ALA A 48 -9.02 3.36 16.35
CA ALA A 48 -7.84 3.71 17.14
C ALA A 48 -6.58 3.84 16.28
N VAL A 49 -6.43 2.98 15.27
CA VAL A 49 -5.34 3.12 14.29
C VAL A 49 -5.53 4.36 13.44
N SER A 50 -6.76 4.63 12.99
CA SER A 50 -7.10 5.83 12.20
C SER A 50 -6.71 7.11 12.93
N ASP A 51 -7.00 7.23 14.23
CA ASP A 51 -6.69 8.42 15.02
C ASP A 51 -5.18 8.70 15.07
N ILE A 52 -4.35 7.65 15.09
CA ILE A 52 -2.88 7.74 15.10
C ILE A 52 -2.33 8.04 13.71
N VAL A 53 -2.85 7.42 12.66
CA VAL A 53 -2.32 7.59 11.28
C VAL A 53 -2.88 8.81 10.55
N THR A 54 -3.94 9.44 11.07
CA THR A 54 -4.54 10.67 10.51
C THR A 54 -3.55 11.82 10.37
N PRO A 55 -2.74 12.18 11.37
CA PRO A 55 -1.78 13.30 11.27
C PRO A 55 -0.64 13.06 10.28
N TYR A 56 -0.34 11.81 9.90
CA TYR A 56 0.75 11.49 8.99
C TYR A 56 0.45 11.90 7.54
N ASP A 57 1.46 12.39 6.80
CA ASP A 57 1.36 12.70 5.37
C ASP A 57 1.45 11.43 4.51
N LEU A 58 0.48 10.54 4.70
CA LEU A 58 0.36 9.28 3.99
C LEU A 58 -0.83 9.30 3.02
N PRO A 59 -0.71 8.66 1.84
CA PRO A 59 -1.85 8.46 0.96
C PRO A 59 -2.98 7.74 1.68
N TYR A 60 -4.23 8.06 1.32
CA TYR A 60 -5.40 7.41 1.91
C TYR A 60 -5.35 5.88 1.79
N GLN A 61 -4.81 5.35 0.68
CA GLN A 61 -4.66 3.90 0.48
C GLN A 61 -3.71 3.26 1.51
N ALA A 62 -2.67 3.99 1.93
CA ALA A 62 -1.71 3.55 2.94
C ALA A 62 -2.31 3.62 4.34
N LYS A 63 -3.00 4.72 4.68
CA LYS A 63 -3.75 4.86 5.94
C LYS A 63 -4.78 3.74 6.10
N ALA A 64 -5.57 3.50 5.05
CA ALA A 64 -6.54 2.40 5.02
C ALA A 64 -5.88 1.02 5.14
N ALA A 65 -4.66 0.83 4.63
CA ALA A 65 -3.92 -0.40 4.82
C ALA A 65 -3.50 -0.59 6.28
N LEU A 66 -2.97 0.46 6.92
CA LEU A 66 -2.60 0.45 8.34
C LEU A 66 -3.80 0.10 9.22
N CYS A 67 -4.94 0.77 9.01
CA CYS A 67 -6.18 0.53 9.76
C CYS A 67 -6.65 -0.93 9.68
N ASN A 68 -6.45 -1.59 8.54
CA ASN A 68 -6.82 -3.00 8.36
C ASN A 68 -5.76 -3.97 8.90
N TYR A 69 -4.49 -3.58 8.88
CA TYR A 69 -3.37 -4.47 9.13
C TYR A 69 -2.98 -4.53 10.61
N VAL A 70 -2.86 -3.40 11.29
CA VAL A 70 -2.45 -3.32 12.71
C VAL A 70 -3.38 -4.13 13.62
N PRO A 71 -4.73 -4.07 13.49
CA PRO A 71 -5.61 -4.88 14.34
C PRO A 71 -5.44 -6.38 14.09
N LYS A 72 -5.11 -6.80 12.85
CA LYS A 72 -4.87 -8.21 12.50
C LYS A 72 -3.54 -8.70 13.06
N LEU A 73 -2.51 -7.87 13.09
CA LEU A 73 -1.23 -8.19 13.73
C LEU A 73 -1.42 -8.62 15.18
N ARG A 74 -2.23 -7.87 15.95
CA ARG A 74 -2.56 -8.26 17.33
C ARG A 74 -3.57 -9.40 17.42
N LYS A 75 -4.73 -9.30 16.75
CA LYS A 75 -5.84 -10.23 16.96
C LYS A 75 -5.62 -11.60 16.32
N THR A 76 -5.01 -11.64 15.14
CA THR A 76 -4.87 -12.88 14.35
C THR A 76 -3.48 -13.47 14.50
N TYR A 77 -2.45 -12.63 14.43
CA TYR A 77 -1.06 -13.11 14.45
C TYR A 77 -0.43 -13.06 15.84
N ASN A 78 -1.08 -12.42 16.83
CA ASN A 78 -0.54 -12.18 18.16
C ASN A 78 0.91 -11.68 18.13
N ALA A 79 1.21 -10.82 17.15
CA ALA A 79 2.53 -10.28 16.94
C ALA A 79 2.93 -9.45 18.17
N LYS A 80 4.14 -9.69 18.66
CA LYS A 80 4.74 -8.97 19.80
C LYS A 80 5.76 -7.92 19.38
N GLU A 81 6.24 -8.02 18.14
CA GLU A 81 7.28 -7.19 17.59
C GLU A 81 7.01 -7.00 16.09
N LEU A 82 7.41 -5.84 15.57
CA LEU A 82 7.37 -5.49 14.16
C LEU A 82 8.80 -5.49 13.63
N ASP A 83 8.98 -6.04 12.43
CA ASP A 83 10.25 -5.97 11.73
C ASP A 83 10.37 -4.64 10.97
N ASP A 84 11.54 -4.00 11.08
CA ASP A 84 11.89 -2.74 10.39
C ASP A 84 11.87 -2.91 8.87
N GLY A 85 11.94 -4.14 8.37
CA GLY A 85 11.80 -4.50 6.97
C GLY A 85 10.39 -4.38 6.39
N HIS A 86 9.40 -3.87 7.14
CA HIS A 86 8.01 -3.93 6.69
C HIS A 86 7.79 -3.20 5.35
N PRO A 87 7.21 -3.87 4.33
CA PRO A 87 6.90 -3.23 3.06
C PRO A 87 5.69 -2.32 3.20
N ILE A 88 5.66 -1.24 2.40
CA ILE A 88 4.47 -0.40 2.30
C ILE A 88 3.33 -1.22 1.71
N ARG A 89 2.21 -1.27 2.42
CA ARG A 89 0.97 -1.84 1.91
C ARG A 89 0.06 -0.72 1.47
N LEU A 90 -0.44 -0.83 0.25
CA LEU A 90 -1.47 0.06 -0.29
C LEU A 90 -2.72 -0.79 -0.53
N THR A 91 -3.86 -0.32 -0.01
CA THR A 91 -5.13 -0.94 -0.36
C THR A 91 -5.47 -0.64 -1.82
N ASN A 92 -5.84 -1.68 -2.56
CA ASN A 92 -6.37 -1.50 -3.91
C ASN A 92 -7.81 -0.97 -3.80
N GLN A 93 -7.91 0.34 -3.60
CA GLN A 93 -9.17 1.09 -3.56
C GLN A 93 -9.58 1.55 -4.96
N ALA A 94 -8.99 1.01 -6.03
CA ALA A 94 -9.40 1.33 -7.38
C ALA A 94 -10.90 1.13 -7.52
N ALA A 95 -11.57 2.06 -8.21
CA ALA A 95 -12.96 1.90 -8.58
C ALA A 95 -13.12 0.55 -9.27
N LYS A 96 -14.06 -0.27 -8.79
CA LYS A 96 -14.46 -1.46 -9.51
C LYS A 96 -15.23 -0.97 -10.73
N PHE A 97 -14.53 -0.83 -11.85
CA PHE A 97 -15.16 -0.51 -13.12
C PHE A 97 -16.05 -1.71 -13.48
N ASP A 98 -17.35 -1.48 -13.51
CA ASP A 98 -18.34 -2.43 -14.00
C ASP A 98 -18.21 -2.50 -15.52
N HIS A 99 -17.20 -3.21 -15.98
CA HIS A 99 -16.95 -3.45 -17.40
C HIS A 99 -17.95 -4.49 -17.89
N SER A 100 -18.92 -4.04 -18.69
CA SER A 100 -19.80 -4.90 -19.47
C SER A 100 -19.53 -4.63 -20.94
N ASP A 101 -19.33 -5.70 -21.72
CA ASP A 101 -19.16 -5.62 -23.18
C ASP A 101 -20.40 -4.99 -23.87
N GLU A 102 -21.55 -4.94 -23.19
CA GLU A 102 -22.78 -4.29 -23.69
C GLU A 102 -22.75 -2.76 -23.60
N ARG A 103 -21.76 -2.17 -22.92
CA ARG A 103 -21.66 -0.72 -22.66
C ARG A 103 -20.63 0.02 -23.51
N ASP A 104 -20.00 -0.66 -24.47
CA ASP A 104 -19.21 0.00 -25.52
C ASP A 104 -20.18 0.71 -26.50
N TYR A 105 -20.14 2.04 -26.50
CA TYR A 105 -20.96 2.94 -27.33
C TYR A 105 -20.20 3.43 -28.56
#